data_AF-A0A8X8XZZ9-F1
#
_entry.id   AF-A0A8X8XZZ9-F1
#
_cell.length_a   1.000
_cell.length_b   1.000
_cell.length_c   1.000
_cell.angle_alpha   90.00
_cell.angle_beta   90.00
_cell.angle_gamma   90.00
#
_symmetry.space_group_name_H-M   'P 1'
#
loop_
_entity.id
_entity.type
_entity.pdbx_description
1 polymer ?
#
loop_
_entity_poly.entity_id
_entity_poly.type
_entity_poly.pdbx_seq_one_letter_code
_entity_poly.pdbx_strand_id
1 'polypeptide(L)'
;MLPYEMLKHLESLYASQAQTMEYEILRDLFKCKLHDGGKVSEHVLKMIGLFKRLASIGTMLPANVSTNLILQSLPSSFENFIVNFNMNNTKVGLPELHNMLKTYESSTAKVKSVLMVSSSAKSSKWMNKQQQKKKASKDATWSY
;
A
#
# COMPACT_ATOMS: atom_id res chain seq x y z
N MET A 1 -0.62 -52.46 19.92
CA MET A 1 -1.69 -51.49 19.60
C MET A 1 -2.55 -52.08 18.50
N LEU A 2 -3.88 -52.08 18.62
CA LEU A 2 -4.76 -52.65 17.58
C LEU A 2 -4.78 -51.74 16.34
N PRO A 3 -4.99 -52.28 15.13
CA PRO A 3 -5.06 -51.48 13.89
C PRO A 3 -6.03 -50.29 13.96
N TYR A 4 -7.17 -50.49 14.62
CA TYR A 4 -8.16 -49.44 14.85
C TYR A 4 -7.65 -48.29 15.75
N GLU A 5 -6.90 -48.62 16.80
CA GLU A 5 -6.30 -47.64 17.70
C GLU A 5 -5.20 -46.83 16.99
N MET A 6 -4.41 -47.47 16.11
CA MET A 6 -3.41 -46.77 15.29
C MET A 6 -4.06 -45.79 14.30
N LEU A 7 -5.16 -46.18 13.66
CA LEU A 7 -5.91 -45.32 12.75
C LEU A 7 -6.44 -44.07 13.47
N LYS A 8 -7.10 -44.26 14.62
CA LYS A 8 -7.59 -43.14 15.45
C LYS A 8 -6.47 -42.20 15.89
N HIS A 9 -5.32 -42.75 16.28
CA HIS A 9 -4.20 -41.94 16.71
C HIS A 9 -3.64 -41.08 15.55
N LEU A 10 -3.52 -41.67 14.36
CA LEU A 10 -3.12 -40.95 13.15
C LEU A 10 -4.13 -39.85 12.79
N GLU A 11 -5.43 -40.15 12.77
CA GLU A 11 -6.47 -39.15 12.52
C GLU A 11 -6.39 -37.97 13.49
N SER A 12 -6.18 -38.24 14.77
CA SER A 12 -6.02 -37.22 15.80
C SER A 12 -4.78 -36.34 15.57
N LEU A 13 -3.63 -36.94 15.23
CA LEU A 13 -2.41 -36.21 14.91
C LEU A 13 -2.56 -35.32 13.67
N TYR A 14 -3.13 -35.85 12.59
CA TYR A 14 -3.37 -35.08 11.37
C TYR A 14 -4.38 -33.94 11.59
N ALA A 15 -5.44 -34.18 12.37
CA ALA A 15 -6.39 -33.14 12.72
C ALA A 15 -5.74 -32.02 13.55
N SER A 16 -4.91 -32.37 14.55
CA SER A 16 -4.16 -31.39 15.34
C SER A 16 -3.17 -30.60 14.49
N GLN A 17 -2.51 -31.25 13.53
CA GLN A 17 -1.59 -30.58 12.61
C GLN A 17 -2.33 -29.61 11.68
N ALA A 18 -3.47 -30.02 11.11
CA ALA A 18 -4.29 -29.18 10.25
C ALA A 18 -4.78 -27.93 10.98
N GLN A 19 -5.29 -28.08 12.21
CA GLN A 19 -5.71 -26.96 13.06
C GLN A 19 -4.56 -25.99 13.36
N THR A 20 -3.37 -26.52 13.64
CA THR A 20 -2.18 -25.70 13.89
C THR A 20 -1.79 -24.90 12.64
N MET A 21 -1.75 -25.56 11.48
CA MET A 21 -1.44 -24.89 10.20
C MET A 21 -2.48 -23.83 9.84
N GLU A 22 -3.77 -24.13 10.04
CA GLU A 22 -4.85 -23.16 9.80
C GLU A 22 -4.69 -21.92 10.66
N TYR A 23 -4.43 -22.10 11.96
CA TYR A 23 -4.17 -20.99 12.89
C TYR A 23 -2.98 -20.14 12.44
N GLU A 24 -1.87 -20.75 12.02
CA GLU A 24 -0.69 -20.02 11.58
C GLU A 24 -0.94 -19.21 10.31
N ILE A 25 -1.64 -19.77 9.33
CA ILE A 25 -1.97 -19.06 8.09
C ILE A 25 -2.95 -17.92 8.37
N LEU A 26 -3.97 -18.13 9.20
CA LEU A 26 -4.89 -17.08 9.62
C LEU A 26 -4.17 -15.97 10.39
N ARG A 27 -3.25 -16.32 11.29
CA ARG A 27 -2.41 -15.35 12.02
C ARG A 27 -1.60 -14.50 11.04
N ASP A 28 -0.97 -15.12 10.05
CA ASP A 28 -0.20 -14.41 9.03
C ASP A 28 -1.09 -13.53 8.15
N LEU A 29 -2.30 -14.00 7.83
CA LEU A 29 -3.30 -13.26 7.05
C LEU A 29 -3.78 -12.01 7.78
N PHE A 30 -4.17 -12.12 9.06
CA PHE A 30 -4.62 -10.98 9.86
C PHE A 30 -3.50 -9.98 10.18
N LYS A 31 -2.24 -10.43 10.19
CA LYS A 31 -1.06 -9.57 10.32
C LYS A 31 -0.61 -8.96 9.00
N CYS A 32 -1.08 -9.46 7.86
CA CYS A 32 -0.67 -8.99 6.54
C CYS A 32 -1.31 -7.64 6.25
N LYS A 33 -0.63 -6.55 6.61
CA LYS A 33 -1.01 -5.17 6.30
C LYS A 33 0.03 -4.52 5.40
N LEU A 34 -0.43 -3.73 4.44
CA LEU A 34 0.43 -2.93 3.59
C LEU A 34 0.81 -1.64 4.34
N HIS A 35 2.11 -1.38 4.45
CA HIS A 35 2.62 -0.13 5.01
C HIS A 35 2.59 0.98 3.96
N ASP A 36 2.59 2.24 4.42
CA ASP A 36 2.65 3.39 3.52
C ASP A 36 3.92 3.36 2.65
N GLY A 37 3.73 3.51 1.34
CA GLY A 37 4.82 3.45 0.35
C GLY A 37 5.21 2.04 -0.10
N GLY A 38 4.59 0.99 0.46
CA GLY A 38 4.78 -0.38 -0.03
C GLY A 38 4.10 -0.61 -1.39
N LYS A 39 4.57 -1.62 -2.14
CA LYS A 39 4.02 -1.97 -3.46
C LYS A 39 2.72 -2.77 -3.31
N VAL A 40 1.60 -2.21 -3.77
CA VAL A 40 0.29 -2.87 -3.65
C VAL A 40 0.25 -4.20 -4.38
N SER A 41 0.91 -4.28 -5.55
CA SER A 41 0.89 -5.50 -6.35
C SER A 41 1.49 -6.70 -5.61
N GLU A 42 2.60 -6.49 -4.90
CA GLU A 42 3.27 -7.55 -4.13
C GLU A 42 2.42 -8.00 -2.95
N HIS A 43 1.82 -7.04 -2.25
CA HIS A 43 0.96 -7.27 -1.10
C HIS A 43 -0.29 -8.09 -1.46
N VAL A 44 -1.01 -7.72 -2.52
CA VAL A 44 -2.21 -8.45 -2.96
C VAL A 44 -1.86 -9.89 -3.37
N LEU A 45 -0.75 -10.09 -4.10
CA LEU A 45 -0.29 -11.43 -4.47
C LEU A 45 0.06 -12.28 -3.23
N LYS A 46 0.68 -11.67 -2.20
CA LYS A 46 0.95 -12.32 -0.92
C LYS A 46 -0.34 -12.79 -0.24
N MET A 47 -1.37 -11.95 -0.17
CA MET A 47 -2.67 -12.32 0.40
C MET A 47 -3.36 -13.43 -0.40
N ILE A 48 -3.34 -13.36 -1.74
CA ILE A 48 -3.85 -14.44 -2.59
C ILE A 48 -3.12 -15.76 -2.30
N GLY A 49 -1.81 -15.72 -2.09
CA GLY A 49 -1.03 -16.89 -1.69
C GLY A 49 -1.42 -17.47 -0.33
N LEU A 50 -1.84 -16.63 0.63
CA LEU A 50 -2.36 -17.08 1.92
C LEU A 50 -3.76 -17.72 1.76
N PHE A 51 -4.65 -17.14 0.95
CA PHE A 51 -5.95 -17.73 0.64
C PHE A 51 -5.83 -19.11 -0.03
N LYS A 52 -4.90 -19.25 -0.98
CA LYS A 52 -4.62 -20.55 -1.61
C LYS A 52 -4.10 -21.59 -0.61
N ARG A 53 -3.27 -21.18 0.35
CA ARG A 53 -2.79 -22.07 1.42
C ARG A 53 -3.92 -22.50 2.34
N LEU A 54 -4.83 -21.60 2.75
CA LEU A 54 -6.04 -21.97 3.49
C LEU A 54 -6.89 -23.00 2.71
N ALA A 55 -7.11 -22.75 1.42
CA ALA A 55 -7.88 -23.67 0.59
C ALA A 55 -7.24 -25.06 0.50
N SER A 56 -5.90 -25.15 0.50
CA SER A 56 -5.17 -26.42 0.42
C SER A 56 -5.31 -27.30 1.66
N ILE A 57 -5.64 -26.72 2.82
CA ILE A 57 -5.88 -27.45 4.07
C ILE A 57 -7.37 -27.63 4.39
N GLY A 58 -8.26 -27.27 3.45
CA GLY A 58 -9.70 -27.46 3.55
C GLY A 58 -10.50 -26.20 3.92
N THR A 59 -9.84 -25.07 4.22
CA THR A 59 -10.50 -23.82 4.62
C THR A 59 -10.68 -22.90 3.42
N MET A 60 -11.88 -22.90 2.83
CA MET A 60 -12.21 -22.00 1.72
C MET A 60 -12.90 -20.73 2.22
N LEU A 61 -12.29 -19.57 1.94
CA LEU A 61 -12.92 -18.29 2.23
C LEU A 61 -13.92 -17.91 1.11
N PRO A 62 -15.12 -17.42 1.47
CA PRO A 62 -16.03 -16.83 0.50
C PRO A 62 -15.37 -15.64 -0.23
N ALA A 63 -15.66 -15.49 -1.53
CA ALA A 63 -15.02 -14.47 -2.37
C ALA A 63 -15.18 -13.04 -1.81
N ASN A 64 -16.34 -12.70 -1.24
CA ASN A 64 -16.58 -11.42 -0.59
C ASN A 64 -15.69 -11.20 0.63
N VAL A 65 -15.44 -12.25 1.42
CA VAL A 65 -14.56 -12.19 2.60
C VAL A 65 -13.12 -11.97 2.16
N SER A 66 -12.63 -12.69 1.15
CA SER A 66 -11.28 -12.49 0.60
C SER A 66 -11.07 -11.07 0.08
N THR A 67 -12.05 -10.52 -0.64
CA THR A 67 -12.03 -9.13 -1.12
C THR A 67 -11.98 -8.14 0.04
N ASN A 68 -12.85 -8.29 1.04
CA ASN A 68 -12.89 -7.40 2.20
C ASN A 68 -11.59 -7.44 3.01
N LEU A 69 -10.98 -8.62 3.16
CA LEU A 69 -9.68 -8.75 3.84
C LEU A 69 -8.57 -8.01 3.10
N ILE A 70 -8.54 -8.08 1.76
CA ILE A 70 -7.60 -7.28 0.96
C ILE A 70 -7.86 -5.79 1.20
N LEU A 71 -9.09 -5.31 1.07
CA LEU A 71 -9.40 -3.88 1.26
C LEU A 71 -9.02 -3.39 2.67
N GLN A 72 -9.29 -4.19 3.70
CA GLN A 72 -9.00 -3.88 5.11
C GLN A 72 -7.50 -3.87 5.44
N SER A 73 -6.68 -4.49 4.60
CA SER A 73 -5.22 -4.55 4.77
C SER A 73 -4.47 -3.36 4.16
N LEU A 74 -5.15 -2.53 3.36
CA LEU A 74 -4.55 -1.38 2.69
C LEU A 74 -4.36 -0.20 3.68
N PRO A 75 -3.35 0.66 3.45
CA PRO A 75 -3.17 1.86 4.25
C PRO A 75 -4.20 2.94 3.91
N SER A 76 -4.29 3.97 4.74
CA SER A 76 -5.26 5.07 4.61
C SER A 76 -5.16 5.82 3.29
N SER A 77 -4.00 5.78 2.62
CA SER A 77 -3.82 6.33 1.27
C SER A 77 -4.74 5.71 0.20
N PHE A 78 -5.38 4.56 0.48
CA PHE A 78 -6.36 3.91 -0.38
C PHE A 78 -7.82 4.14 0.05
N GLU A 79 -8.11 4.94 1.07
CA GLU A 79 -9.49 5.17 1.55
C GLU A 79 -10.43 5.63 0.44
N ASN A 80 -10.00 6.58 -0.40
CA ASN A 80 -10.79 7.05 -1.54
C ASN A 80 -11.11 5.93 -2.54
N PHE A 81 -10.18 5.00 -2.75
CA PHE A 81 -10.42 3.82 -3.58
C PHE A 81 -11.47 2.91 -2.94
N ILE A 82 -11.35 2.65 -1.63
CA ILE A 82 -12.27 1.75 -0.89
C ILE A 82 -13.69 2.31 -0.89
N VAL A 83 -13.87 3.61 -0.63
CA VAL A 83 -15.19 4.26 -0.66
C VAL A 83 -15.81 4.13 -2.06
N ASN A 84 -15.05 4.44 -3.11
CA ASN A 84 -15.54 4.31 -4.48
C ASN A 84 -15.86 2.86 -4.86
N PHE A 85 -15.03 1.91 -4.44
CA PHE A 85 -15.26 0.48 -4.66
C PHE A 85 -16.57 0.00 -4.01
N ASN A 86 -16.78 0.36 -2.75
CA ASN A 86 -17.98 0.00 -2.00
C ASN A 86 -19.24 0.62 -2.57
N MET A 87 -19.19 1.89 -3.01
CA MET A 87 -20.33 2.57 -3.62
C MET A 87 -20.79 1.94 -4.93
N ASN A 88 -19.84 1.45 -5.74
CA ASN A 88 -20.15 0.88 -7.05
C ASN A 88 -20.67 -0.57 -7.00
N ASN A 89 -20.79 -1.19 -5.81
CA ASN A 89 -21.26 -2.57 -5.61
C ASN A 89 -20.62 -3.59 -6.57
N THR A 90 -19.35 -3.38 -6.94
CA THR A 90 -18.69 -4.18 -7.96
C THR A 90 -18.27 -5.52 -7.36
N LYS A 91 -19.02 -6.58 -7.68
CA LYS A 91 -18.58 -7.97 -7.45
C LYS A 91 -17.49 -8.31 -8.47
N VAL A 92 -16.24 -8.04 -8.12
CA VAL A 92 -15.07 -8.35 -8.96
C VAL A 92 -14.28 -9.51 -8.40
N GLY A 93 -13.60 -10.24 -9.29
CA GLY A 93 -12.65 -11.27 -8.90
C GLY A 93 -11.37 -10.70 -8.29
N LEU A 94 -10.62 -11.53 -7.55
CA LEU A 94 -9.30 -11.15 -7.01
C LEU A 94 -8.31 -10.62 -8.07
N PRO A 95 -8.24 -11.19 -9.30
CA PRO A 95 -7.35 -10.65 -10.35
C PRO A 95 -7.77 -9.26 -10.84
N GLU A 96 -9.07 -8.99 -10.93
CA GLU A 96 -9.61 -7.70 -11.35
C GLU A 96 -9.36 -6.65 -10.26
N LEU A 97 -9.64 -6.98 -8.99
CA LEU A 97 -9.33 -6.14 -7.85
C LEU A 97 -7.84 -5.76 -7.82
N HIS A 98 -6.95 -6.73 -8.05
CA HIS A 98 -5.51 -6.50 -8.14
C HIS A 98 -5.14 -5.49 -9.22
N ASN A 99 -5.71 -5.63 -10.42
CA ASN A 99 -5.48 -4.71 -11.54
C ASN A 99 -6.02 -3.29 -11.25
N MET A 100 -7.20 -3.19 -10.64
CA MET A 100 -7.79 -1.90 -10.23
C MET A 100 -6.90 -1.18 -9.22
N LEU A 101 -6.45 -1.89 -8.19
CA LEU A 101 -5.56 -1.36 -7.16
C LEU A 101 -4.22 -0.90 -7.73
N LYS A 102 -3.61 -1.69 -8.63
CA LYS A 102 -2.36 -1.33 -9.32
C LYS A 102 -2.51 -0.08 -10.19
N THR A 103 -3.65 0.04 -10.88
CA THR A 103 -3.96 1.21 -11.72
C THR A 103 -4.12 2.46 -10.87
N TYR A 104 -4.79 2.34 -9.71
CA TYR A 104 -4.97 3.42 -8.74
C TYR A 104 -3.64 3.88 -8.12
N GLU A 105 -2.77 2.95 -7.72
CA GLU A 105 -1.41 3.26 -7.23
C GLU A 105 -0.62 4.05 -8.28
N SER A 106 -0.69 3.64 -9.55
CA SER A 106 0.01 4.30 -10.66
C SER A 106 -0.52 5.70 -10.98
N SER A 107 -1.84 5.90 -10.91
CA SER A 107 -2.46 7.20 -11.19
C SER A 107 -2.20 8.21 -10.08
N THR A 108 -2.27 7.78 -8.82
CA THR A 108 -1.98 8.62 -7.65
C THR A 108 -0.50 9.02 -7.58
N ALA A 109 0.42 8.15 -7.97
CA ALA A 109 1.85 8.49 -8.10
C ALA A 109 2.09 9.59 -9.14
N LYS A 110 1.41 9.53 -10.30
CA LYS A 110 1.50 10.57 -11.33
C LYS A 110 0.99 11.92 -10.83
N VAL A 111 -0.16 11.94 -10.14
CA VAL A 111 -0.72 13.19 -9.58
C VAL A 111 0.25 13.84 -8.60
N LYS A 112 0.86 13.07 -7.69
CA LYS A 112 1.88 13.59 -6.76
C LYS A 112 3.07 14.21 -7.50
N SER A 113 3.54 13.58 -8.58
CA SER A 113 4.66 14.13 -9.38
C SER A 113 4.32 15.46 -10.06
N VAL A 114 3.11 15.59 -10.61
CA VAL A 114 2.65 16.81 -11.29
C VAL A 114 2.50 17.96 -10.31
N LEU A 115 1.97 17.69 -9.12
CA LEU A 115 1.84 18.70 -8.05
C LEU A 115 3.22 19.24 -7.60
N MET A 116 4.23 18.37 -7.45
CA MET A 116 5.60 18.76 -7.08
C MET A 116 6.32 19.62 -8.15
N VAL A 117 6.06 19.36 -9.43
CA VAL A 117 6.61 20.18 -10.53
C VAL A 117 5.95 21.57 -10.58
N SER A 118 4.65 21.66 -10.28
CA SER A 118 3.91 22.93 -10.27
C SER A 118 4.29 23.86 -9.10
N SER A 119 4.65 23.29 -7.93
CA SER A 119 5.08 24.07 -6.76
C SER A 119 6.52 24.58 -6.85
N SER A 120 7.32 24.02 -7.76
CA SER A 120 8.71 24.42 -8.00
C SER A 120 8.86 25.65 -8.93
N ALA A 121 7.77 26.16 -9.50
CA ALA A 121 7.79 27.23 -10.51
C ALA A 121 7.57 28.66 -9.98
N LYS A 122 7.71 28.90 -8.66
CA LYS A 122 7.61 30.25 -8.09
C LYS A 122 8.65 30.53 -7.02
N SER A 123 9.87 30.92 -7.44
CA SER A 123 10.64 32.02 -6.84
C SER A 123 12.05 32.07 -7.44
N SER A 124 12.27 32.97 -8.40
CA SER A 124 13.57 33.63 -8.64
C SER A 124 13.49 34.52 -9.89
N LYS A 125 12.66 35.57 -9.86
CA LYS A 125 12.80 36.66 -10.84
C LYS A 125 12.12 37.93 -10.38
N TRP A 126 12.78 38.68 -9.49
CA TRP A 126 12.88 40.14 -9.52
C TRP A 126 13.41 40.66 -8.18
N MET A 127 14.69 41.02 -8.14
CA MET A 127 15.20 42.16 -7.38
C MET A 127 16.67 42.33 -7.72
N ASN A 128 16.95 43.02 -8.82
CA ASN A 128 18.25 43.63 -9.00
C ASN A 128 18.08 44.98 -9.70
N LYS A 129 17.82 46.03 -8.92
CA LYS A 129 18.29 47.37 -9.27
C LYS A 129 18.29 48.26 -8.02
N GLN A 130 19.40 48.98 -7.88
CA GLN A 130 19.68 50.07 -6.93
C GLN A 130 20.14 49.65 -5.54
N GLN A 131 21.46 49.51 -5.38
CA GLN A 131 22.25 50.40 -4.52
C GLN A 131 23.74 50.02 -4.57
N GLN A 132 24.47 50.60 -5.52
CA GLN A 132 25.91 50.80 -5.36
C GLN A 132 26.31 52.16 -5.94
N LYS A 133 27.14 52.87 -5.17
CA LYS A 133 27.86 54.13 -5.42
C LYS A 133 27.17 55.45 -5.03
N LYS A 134 27.11 55.69 -3.71
CA LYS A 134 27.53 56.98 -3.14
C LYS A 134 28.57 56.73 -2.05
N LYS A 135 29.85 56.81 -2.40
CA LYS A 135 30.98 57.11 -1.51
C LYS A 135 32.24 57.28 -2.37
N ALA A 136 32.53 58.53 -2.73
CA ALA A 136 33.85 59.04 -3.07
C ALA A 136 33.70 60.56 -3.26
N SER A 137 33.55 61.30 -2.15
CA SER A 137 33.83 62.73 -2.15
C SER A 137 35.35 62.85 -2.20
N LYS A 138 35.88 63.40 -3.29
CA LYS A 138 37.30 63.77 -3.39
C LYS A 138 37.47 65.14 -2.76
N ASP A 139 38.28 65.18 -1.71
CA ASP A 139 39.00 66.39 -1.33
C ASP A 139 39.93 66.82 -2.48
N ALA A 140 39.83 68.08 -2.88
CA ALA A 140 40.90 68.84 -3.51
C ALA A 140 40.61 70.34 -3.36
N THR A 141 41.30 70.92 -2.38
CA THR A 141 41.66 72.33 -2.18
C THR A 141 42.43 72.89 -3.40
N TRP A 142 42.55 74.18 -3.76
CA TRP A 142 42.60 75.51 -3.10
C TRP A 142 42.16 76.61 -4.14
N SER A 143 41.51 77.72 -3.72
CA SER A 143 41.99 79.16 -3.73
C SER A 143 42.48 79.71 -5.08
N TYR A 144 42.17 80.93 -5.55
CA TYR A 144 41.68 82.20 -5.00
C TYR A 144 40.59 82.78 -5.92
#